data_AF-A0A7W8WD41-F1
#
_entry.id   AF-A0A7W8WD41-F1
#
_cell.length_a   1.000
_cell.length_b   1.000
_cell.length_c   1.000
_cell.angle_alpha   90.00
_cell.angle_beta   90.00
_cell.angle_gamma   90.00
#
_symmetry.space_group_name_H-M   'P 1'
#
loop_
_entity.id
_entity.type
_entity.pdbx_description
1 polymer ?
#
loop_
_entity_poly.entity_id
_entity_poly.type
_entity_poly.pdbx_seq_one_letter_code
_entity_poly.pdbx_strand_id
1 'polypeptide(L)'
;MSWLLALPSLQTAMRALGSACLLWLAWRIARSGITTWQDKTIIDTTNVFGVPIEDLQGQPSSAVVAKAFTGARVVKGFNHLPAAVLAADPNVNGGNRVVFLSSDDDNAVAPVAALAEYHGFAPIALGPLKDGGSLVQARGNAWAQLIFKDLVKFKWRRVTTKSRRPRASLNACW
;
A
#
# COMPACT_ATOMS: atom_id res chain seq x y z
N MET A 1 -12.34 24.18 -16.33
CA MET A 1 -13.15 23.67 -15.20
C MET A 1 -12.30 23.74 -13.93
N SER A 2 -12.18 24.91 -13.31
CA SER A 2 -11.34 25.10 -12.11
C SER A 2 -11.87 26.30 -11.31
N TRP A 3 -12.90 26.05 -10.49
CA TRP A 3 -13.48 27.04 -9.57
C TRP A 3 -13.87 26.43 -8.21
N LEU A 4 -13.32 25.26 -7.84
CA LEU A 4 -13.71 24.56 -6.61
C LEU A 4 -12.75 24.74 -5.42
N LEU A 5 -11.68 25.53 -5.54
CA LEU A 5 -10.69 25.70 -4.45
C LEU A 5 -10.44 27.16 -4.02
N ALA A 6 -11.31 28.11 -4.38
CA ALA A 6 -11.11 29.53 -4.07
C ALA A 6 -11.95 30.05 -2.88
N LEU A 7 -12.41 29.18 -1.97
CA LEU A 7 -13.15 29.59 -0.78
C LEU A 7 -12.39 29.13 0.48
N PRO A 8 -11.77 30.05 1.25
CA PRO A 8 -11.09 29.72 2.51
C PRO A 8 -11.97 28.95 3.49
N SER A 9 -13.29 29.17 3.46
CA SER A 9 -14.28 28.44 4.26
C SER A 9 -14.39 26.95 3.90
N LEU A 10 -14.30 26.59 2.61
CA LEU A 10 -14.31 25.20 2.18
C LEU A 10 -13.02 24.48 2.59
N GLN A 11 -11.88 25.14 2.45
CA GLN A 11 -10.58 24.62 2.92
C GLN A 11 -10.61 24.40 4.45
N THR A 12 -11.20 25.34 5.19
CA THR A 12 -11.36 25.26 6.65
C THR A 12 -12.29 24.13 7.05
N ALA A 13 -13.42 23.97 6.37
CA ALA A 13 -14.35 22.88 6.59
C ALA A 13 -13.72 21.51 6.28
N MET A 14 -12.96 21.37 5.19
CA MET A 14 -12.24 20.14 4.86
C MET A 14 -11.17 19.79 5.90
N ARG A 15 -10.42 20.80 6.39
CA ARG A 15 -9.47 20.60 7.50
C ARG A 15 -10.17 20.17 8.78
N ALA A 16 -11.29 20.79 9.13
CA ALA A 16 -12.07 20.45 10.32
C ALA A 16 -12.63 19.03 10.25
N LEU A 17 -13.15 18.61 9.08
CA LEU A 17 -13.62 17.24 8.84
C LEU A 17 -12.47 16.23 8.95
N GLY A 18 -11.30 16.52 8.37
CA GLY A 18 -10.11 15.69 8.51
C GLY A 18 -9.68 15.54 9.97
N SER A 19 -9.61 16.65 10.72
CA SER A 19 -9.30 16.64 12.15
C SER A 19 -10.33 15.87 12.97
N ALA A 20 -11.62 15.99 12.66
CA ALA A 20 -12.67 15.24 13.33
C ALA A 20 -12.54 13.72 13.09
N CYS A 21 -12.19 13.29 11.88
CA CYS A 21 -11.90 11.89 11.57
C CYS A 21 -10.67 11.36 12.35
N LEU A 22 -9.61 12.16 12.44
CA LEU A 22 -8.42 11.79 13.23
C LEU A 22 -8.73 11.70 14.73
N LEU A 23 -9.48 12.65 15.28
CA LEU A 23 -9.94 12.61 16.67
C LEU A 23 -10.87 11.43 16.94
N TRP A 24 -11.76 11.10 16.01
CA TRP A 24 -12.62 9.92 16.10
C TRP A 24 -11.80 8.62 16.08
N LEU A 25 -10.80 8.52 15.21
CA LEU A 25 -9.91 7.36 15.17
C LEU A 25 -9.09 7.24 16.45
N ALA A 26 -8.52 8.34 16.94
CA ALA A 26 -7.79 8.38 18.21
C ALA A 26 -8.70 7.96 19.38
N TRP A 27 -9.94 8.43 19.40
CA TRP A 27 -10.94 8.02 20.39
C TRP A 27 -11.27 6.52 20.28
N ARG A 28 -11.42 5.97 19.07
CA ARG A 28 -11.62 4.54 18.86
C ARG A 28 -10.44 3.70 19.35
N ILE A 29 -9.20 4.14 19.08
CA ILE A 29 -7.99 3.47 19.57
C ILE A 29 -7.98 3.51 21.10
N ALA A 30 -8.23 4.68 21.72
CA ALA A 30 -8.30 4.83 23.17
C ALA A 30 -9.39 3.94 23.81
N ARG A 31 -10.50 3.68 23.10
CA ARG A 31 -11.59 2.80 23.56
C ARG A 31 -11.47 1.33 23.12
N SER A 32 -10.43 0.97 22.38
CA SER A 32 -10.28 -0.40 21.86
C SER A 32 -10.02 -1.46 22.95
N GLY A 33 -9.68 -1.04 24.17
CA GLY A 33 -9.26 -1.94 25.25
C GLY A 33 -7.84 -2.49 25.05
N ILE A 34 -7.12 -2.04 24.01
CA ILE A 34 -5.72 -2.39 23.78
C ILE A 34 -4.86 -1.70 24.84
N THR A 35 -4.29 -2.50 25.73
CA THR A 35 -3.35 -2.03 26.77
C THR A 35 -1.89 -2.20 26.38
N THR A 36 -1.60 -3.01 25.36
CA THR A 36 -0.26 -3.23 24.80
C THR A 36 -0.33 -3.49 23.30
N TRP A 37 0.70 -3.04 22.59
CA TRP A 37 0.86 -3.31 21.16
C TRP A 37 1.71 -4.55 20.85
N GLN A 38 2.17 -5.25 21.89
CA GLN A 38 2.97 -6.46 21.76
C GLN A 38 2.32 -7.47 20.82
N ASP A 39 3.10 -7.97 19.85
CA ASP A 39 2.70 -8.94 18.83
C ASP A 39 1.54 -8.51 17.92
N LYS A 40 1.09 -7.25 18.01
CA LYS A 40 0.11 -6.68 17.08
C LYS A 40 0.81 -6.17 15.84
N THR A 41 0.16 -6.36 14.69
CA THR A 41 0.60 -5.76 13.44
C THR A 41 -0.17 -4.48 13.18
N ILE A 42 0.55 -3.38 12.94
CA ILE A 42 -0.02 -2.08 12.55
C ILE A 42 0.33 -1.84 11.09
N ILE A 43 -0.70 -1.61 10.28
CA ILE A 43 -0.52 -1.23 8.87
C ILE A 43 -0.59 0.30 8.80
N ASP A 44 0.55 0.95 8.58
CA ASP A 44 0.62 2.39 8.39
C ASP A 44 0.29 2.77 6.94
N THR A 45 -0.89 3.37 6.75
CA THR A 45 -1.38 3.85 5.46
C THR A 45 -1.23 5.37 5.30
N THR A 46 -0.45 6.04 6.15
CA THR A 46 -0.36 7.51 6.19
C THR A 46 0.69 8.09 5.23
N ASN A 47 0.48 9.35 4.86
CA ASN A 47 1.45 10.18 4.15
C ASN A 47 1.59 11.51 4.89
N VAL A 48 2.80 11.81 5.37
CA VAL A 48 3.09 13.05 6.07
C VAL A 48 3.63 14.07 5.06
N PHE A 49 2.72 14.73 4.33
CA PHE A 49 3.05 15.75 3.35
C PHE A 49 3.04 17.15 3.98
N GLY A 50 4.02 17.99 3.63
CA GLY A 50 4.11 19.37 4.11
C GLY A 50 4.68 19.54 5.51
N VAL A 51 5.17 18.47 6.13
CA VAL A 51 5.88 18.54 7.41
C VAL A 51 7.39 18.67 7.15
N PRO A 52 8.08 19.62 7.80
CA PRO A 52 9.54 19.72 7.74
C PRO A 52 10.23 18.38 8.03
N ILE A 53 11.30 18.09 7.29
CA ILE A 53 12.02 16.81 7.43
C ILE A 53 12.72 16.73 8.79
N GLU A 54 13.07 17.89 9.33
CA GLU A 54 13.69 18.12 10.63
C GLU A 54 12.78 17.66 11.77
N ASP A 55 11.47 17.88 11.64
CA ASP A 55 10.46 17.43 12.61
C ASP A 55 10.36 15.89 12.67
N LEU A 56 10.78 15.20 11.60
CA LEU A 56 10.89 13.75 11.54
C LEU A 56 12.32 13.26 11.84
N GLN A 57 13.24 14.15 12.23
CA GLN A 57 14.66 13.86 12.47
C GLN A 57 15.34 13.17 11.26
N GLY A 58 14.93 13.52 10.05
CA GLY A 58 15.43 12.90 8.81
C GLY A 58 14.96 11.47 8.57
N GLN A 59 14.08 10.92 9.41
CA GLN A 59 13.57 9.56 9.29
C GLN A 59 12.31 9.50 8.42
N PRO A 60 12.00 8.35 7.79
CA PRO A 60 10.70 8.11 7.18
C PRO A 60 9.58 8.25 8.20
N SER A 61 8.40 8.72 7.76
CA SER A 61 7.27 8.96 8.66
C SER A 61 6.87 7.69 9.42
N SER A 62 6.90 6.54 8.74
CA SER A 62 6.55 5.25 9.33
C SER A 62 7.55 4.76 10.38
N ALA A 63 8.82 5.19 10.30
CA ALA A 63 9.80 4.91 11.36
C ALA A 63 9.51 5.72 12.64
N VAL A 64 9.00 6.95 12.48
CA VAL A 64 8.50 7.76 13.61
C VAL A 64 7.23 7.15 14.20
N VAL A 65 6.30 6.70 13.34
CA VAL A 65 5.10 5.96 13.77
C VAL A 65 5.47 4.70 14.56
N ALA A 66 6.45 3.92 14.11
CA ALA A 66 6.89 2.71 14.80
C ALA A 66 7.34 2.97 16.25
N LYS A 67 8.00 4.12 16.51
CA LYS A 67 8.40 4.52 17.86
C LYS A 67 7.21 4.82 18.79
N ALA A 68 6.07 5.25 18.25
CA ALA A 68 4.87 5.53 19.03
C ALA A 68 4.12 4.25 19.44
N PHE A 69 4.38 3.12 18.77
CA PHE A 69 3.72 1.84 18.97
C PHE A 69 4.71 0.75 19.40
N THR A 70 5.46 0.99 20.47
CA THR A 70 6.45 0.05 21.00
C THR A 70 5.86 -1.36 21.20
N GLY A 71 6.57 -2.37 20.70
CA GLY A 71 6.14 -3.77 20.72
C GLY A 71 5.26 -4.20 19.54
N ALA A 72 4.75 -3.25 18.75
CA ALA A 72 4.05 -3.55 17.51
C ALA A 72 5.02 -3.93 16.38
N ARG A 73 4.52 -4.72 15.44
CA ARG A 73 5.12 -4.92 14.12
C ARG A 73 4.51 -3.90 13.16
N VAL A 74 5.28 -2.93 12.69
CA VAL A 74 4.77 -1.88 11.80
C VAL A 74 5.08 -2.19 10.34
N VAL A 75 4.05 -2.21 9.51
CA VAL A 75 4.15 -2.39 8.06
C VAL A 75 3.61 -1.15 7.38
N LYS A 76 4.43 -0.44 6.61
CA LYS A 76 3.96 0.62 5.71
C LYS A 76 3.37 -0.02 4.46
N GLY A 77 2.16 0.37 4.09
CA GLY A 77 1.50 -0.14 2.89
C GLY A 77 0.22 0.58 2.53
N PHE A 78 -0.33 0.28 1.34
CA PHE A 78 -1.60 0.81 0.82
C PHE A 78 -1.72 2.33 0.68
N ASN A 79 -0.70 3.09 1.09
CA ASN A 79 -0.72 4.56 1.13
C ASN A 79 -0.39 5.23 -0.21
N HIS A 80 0.20 4.48 -1.15
CA HIS A 80 0.71 5.03 -2.41
C HIS A 80 -0.38 5.26 -3.48
N LEU A 81 -1.57 4.64 -3.34
CA LEU A 81 -2.67 4.79 -4.30
C LEU A 81 -3.66 5.86 -3.83
N PRO A 82 -4.27 6.63 -4.76
CA PRO A 82 -5.44 7.43 -4.43
C PRO A 82 -6.58 6.55 -3.91
N ALA A 83 -7.38 7.03 -2.96
CA ALA A 83 -8.43 6.24 -2.32
C ALA A 83 -9.42 5.62 -3.32
N ALA A 84 -9.81 6.35 -4.37
CA ALA A 84 -10.68 5.84 -5.42
C ALA A 84 -10.06 4.68 -6.22
N VAL A 85 -8.74 4.73 -6.45
CA VAL A 85 -8.00 3.65 -7.13
C VAL A 85 -7.86 2.44 -6.21
N LEU A 86 -7.58 2.67 -4.93
CA LEU A 86 -7.51 1.59 -3.94
C LEU A 86 -8.87 0.89 -3.75
N ALA A 87 -9.98 1.61 -3.84
CA ALA A 87 -11.33 1.08 -3.69
C ALA A 87 -11.89 0.38 -4.94
N ALA A 88 -11.31 0.64 -6.12
CA ALA A 88 -11.71 -0.01 -7.36
C ALA A 88 -11.28 -1.49 -7.38
N ASP A 89 -11.91 -2.28 -8.25
CA ASP A 89 -11.54 -3.69 -8.46
C ASP A 89 -10.03 -3.81 -8.73
N PRO A 90 -9.28 -4.58 -7.91
CA PRO A 90 -7.85 -4.76 -8.12
C PRO A 90 -7.54 -5.71 -9.28
N ASN A 91 -8.53 -6.42 -9.84
CA ASN A 91 -8.36 -7.14 -11.10
C ASN A 91 -8.41 -6.16 -12.28
N VAL A 92 -7.26 -5.93 -12.91
CA VAL A 92 -7.11 -4.97 -14.01
C VAL A 92 -6.60 -5.73 -15.23
N ASN A 93 -7.46 -5.90 -16.24
CA ASN A 93 -7.14 -6.55 -17.52
C ASN A 93 -6.50 -7.94 -17.36
N GLY A 94 -6.91 -8.72 -16.35
CA GLY A 94 -6.37 -10.06 -16.07
C GLY A 94 -5.04 -10.07 -15.29
N GLY A 95 -4.59 -8.91 -14.82
CA GLY A 95 -3.55 -8.79 -13.78
C GLY A 95 -4.14 -8.30 -12.46
N ASN A 96 -3.29 -8.21 -11.44
CA ASN A 96 -3.67 -7.73 -10.11
C ASN A 96 -2.95 -6.42 -9.79
N ARG A 97 -3.69 -5.41 -9.33
CA ARG A 97 -3.16 -4.12 -8.90
C ARG A 97 -2.15 -4.32 -7.77
N VAL A 98 -1.03 -3.62 -7.87
CA VAL A 98 0.08 -3.75 -6.94
C VAL A 98 -0.17 -2.96 -5.66
N VAL A 99 0.25 -3.55 -4.53
CA VAL A 99 0.46 -2.79 -3.29
C VAL A 99 1.88 -3.00 -2.79
N PHE A 100 2.57 -1.89 -2.51
CA PHE A 100 3.90 -1.94 -1.93
C PHE A 100 3.84 -2.08 -0.42
N LEU A 101 4.71 -2.92 0.14
CA LEU A 101 4.81 -3.19 1.57
C LEU A 101 6.27 -3.02 2.04
N SER A 102 6.47 -2.34 3.16
CA SER A 102 7.78 -2.21 3.81
C SER A 102 7.67 -2.36 5.32
N SER A 103 8.65 -3.02 5.94
CA SER A 103 8.72 -3.21 7.39
C SER A 103 10.16 -3.49 7.82
N ASP A 104 10.49 -3.15 9.06
CA ASP A 104 11.75 -3.53 9.70
C ASP A 104 11.64 -4.89 10.45
N ASP A 105 10.45 -5.49 10.50
CA ASP A 105 10.20 -6.82 11.05
C ASP A 105 9.93 -7.82 9.92
N ASP A 106 10.83 -8.79 9.75
CA ASP A 106 10.77 -9.80 8.69
C ASP A 106 9.50 -10.68 8.75
N ASN A 107 8.90 -10.82 9.93
CA ASN A 107 7.69 -11.62 10.15
C ASN A 107 6.40 -10.82 9.93
N ALA A 108 6.48 -9.49 9.77
CA ALA A 108 5.31 -8.62 9.66
C ALA A 108 4.75 -8.54 8.23
N VAL A 109 5.62 -8.65 7.22
CA VAL A 109 5.23 -8.46 5.82
C VAL A 109 4.37 -9.62 5.32
N ALA A 110 4.70 -10.87 5.65
CA ALA A 110 4.01 -12.03 5.11
C ALA A 110 2.51 -12.09 5.46
N PRO A 111 2.08 -11.85 6.71
CA PRO A 111 0.64 -11.77 7.05
C PRO A 111 -0.09 -10.65 6.31
N VAL A 112 0.53 -9.47 6.16
CA VAL A 112 -0.07 -8.33 5.46
C VAL A 112 -0.13 -8.57 3.94
N ALA A 113 0.87 -9.22 3.38
CA ALA A 113 0.87 -9.66 1.98
C ALA A 113 -0.26 -10.66 1.72
N ALA A 114 -0.44 -11.66 2.58
CA ALA A 114 -1.55 -12.60 2.49
C ALA A 114 -2.92 -11.90 2.57
N LEU A 115 -3.07 -10.89 3.43
CA LEU A 115 -4.29 -10.07 3.47
C LEU A 115 -4.51 -9.31 2.14
N ALA A 116 -3.46 -8.72 1.58
CA ALA A 116 -3.54 -8.04 0.28
C ALA A 116 -3.96 -8.99 -0.85
N GLU A 117 -3.36 -10.19 -0.89
CA GLU A 117 -3.67 -11.22 -1.88
C GLU A 117 -5.10 -11.75 -1.73
N TYR A 118 -5.58 -11.93 -0.50
CA TYR A 118 -6.97 -12.31 -0.21
C TYR A 118 -7.95 -11.28 -0.80
N HIS A 119 -7.61 -10.00 -0.78
CA HIS A 119 -8.38 -8.93 -1.41
C HIS A 119 -8.10 -8.75 -2.91
N GLY A 120 -7.30 -9.61 -3.54
CA GLY A 120 -7.05 -9.59 -4.99
C GLY A 120 -5.95 -8.63 -5.44
N PHE A 121 -5.18 -8.04 -4.52
CA PHE A 121 -3.99 -7.26 -4.86
C PHE A 121 -2.76 -8.14 -5.08
N ALA A 122 -1.74 -7.56 -5.69
CA ALA A 122 -0.41 -8.15 -5.84
C ALA A 122 0.59 -7.42 -4.92
N PRO A 123 0.90 -7.96 -3.73
CA PRO A 123 1.88 -7.33 -2.86
C PRO A 123 3.30 -7.39 -3.46
N ILE A 124 4.06 -6.33 -3.25
CA ILE A 124 5.50 -6.26 -3.53
C ILE A 124 6.20 -5.76 -2.27
N ALA A 125 7.03 -6.62 -1.67
CA ALA A 125 7.88 -6.23 -0.56
C ALA A 125 9.03 -5.34 -1.05
N LEU A 126 9.19 -4.17 -0.44
CA LEU A 126 10.26 -3.21 -0.75
C LEU A 126 11.40 -3.26 0.30
N GLY A 127 11.28 -4.12 1.31
CA GLY A 127 12.27 -4.27 2.37
C GLY A 127 12.06 -3.27 3.54
N PRO A 128 13.14 -2.86 4.22
CA PRO A 128 13.09 -2.01 5.42
C PRO A 128 12.35 -0.68 5.24
N LEU A 129 11.83 -0.11 6.32
CA LEU A 129 11.14 1.19 6.31
C LEU A 129 12.07 2.33 5.85
N LYS A 130 13.35 2.27 6.22
CA LYS A 130 14.36 3.25 5.82
C LYS A 130 14.49 3.38 4.30
N ASP A 131 14.54 2.26 3.61
CA ASP A 131 14.85 2.21 2.18
C ASP A 131 13.56 2.08 1.36
N GLY A 132 12.84 0.97 1.53
CA GLY A 132 11.60 0.70 0.81
C GLY A 132 10.46 1.63 1.19
N GLY A 133 10.31 1.94 2.49
CA GLY A 133 9.29 2.88 2.96
C GLY A 133 9.49 4.30 2.44
N SER A 134 10.76 4.70 2.21
CA SER A 134 11.10 5.99 1.60
C SER A 134 10.66 6.14 0.15
N LEU A 135 10.44 5.04 -0.58
CA LEU A 135 9.99 5.07 -1.98
C LEU A 135 8.49 5.34 -2.10
N VAL A 136 7.73 5.12 -1.04
CA VAL A 136 6.27 5.20 -1.00
C VAL A 136 5.80 6.20 0.06
N GLN A 137 6.45 7.35 0.25
CA GLN A 137 5.95 8.38 1.16
C GLN A 137 6.14 9.80 0.59
N ALA A 138 5.55 10.78 1.26
CA ALA A 138 5.97 12.16 1.12
C ALA A 138 7.26 12.44 1.93
N ARG A 139 8.06 13.38 1.45
CA ARG A 139 9.21 13.92 2.19
C ARG A 139 9.24 15.44 2.01
N GLY A 140 8.91 16.18 3.07
CA GLY A 140 8.63 17.61 2.97
C GLY A 140 7.46 17.85 2.01
N ASN A 141 7.71 18.64 0.96
CA ASN A 141 6.74 18.97 -0.09
C ASN A 141 6.86 18.10 -1.35
N ALA A 142 7.66 17.03 -1.32
CA ALA A 142 7.90 16.17 -2.46
C ALA A 142 7.30 14.77 -2.25
N TRP A 143 6.80 14.17 -3.33
CA TRP A 143 6.35 12.78 -3.34
C TRP A 143 7.49 11.86 -3.79
N ALA A 144 7.63 10.71 -3.13
CA ALA A 144 8.57 9.70 -3.55
C ALA A 144 8.13 8.98 -4.83
N GLN A 145 9.06 8.23 -5.43
CA GLN A 145 8.95 7.76 -6.81
C GLN A 145 7.75 6.81 -7.08
N LEU A 146 7.32 6.05 -6.07
CA LEU A 146 6.25 5.06 -6.20
C LEU A 146 4.88 5.59 -5.75
N ILE A 147 4.80 6.82 -5.24
CA ILE A 147 3.52 7.47 -4.95
C ILE A 147 2.76 7.72 -6.26
N PHE A 148 1.46 7.39 -6.25
CA PHE A 148 0.51 7.49 -7.35
C PHE A 148 0.88 6.66 -8.60
N LYS A 149 1.72 5.64 -8.44
CA LYS A 149 2.00 4.65 -9.49
C LYS A 149 1.02 3.49 -9.38
N ASP A 150 -0.03 3.50 -10.19
CA ASP A 150 -0.97 2.36 -10.31
C ASP A 150 -0.35 1.27 -11.20
N LEU A 151 0.41 0.36 -10.59
CA LEU A 151 1.02 -0.77 -11.28
C LEU A 151 0.13 -2.00 -11.25
N VAL A 152 0.22 -2.83 -12.29
CA VAL A 152 -0.51 -4.09 -12.39
C VAL A 152 0.48 -5.23 -12.62
N LYS A 153 0.41 -6.26 -11.78
CA LYS A 153 1.22 -7.47 -11.91
C LYS A 153 0.45 -8.52 -12.70
N PHE A 154 1.01 -8.92 -13.84
CA PHE A 154 0.46 -10.02 -14.65
C PHE A 154 1.15 -11.34 -14.28
N LYS A 155 0.36 -12.41 -14.17
CA LYS A 155 0.90 -13.76 -14.07
C LYS A 155 1.12 -14.29 -15.50
N TRP A 156 2.37 -14.59 -15.83
CA TRP A 156 2.68 -15.21 -17.13
C TRP A 156 2.00 -16.59 -17.21
N ARG A 157 1.08 -16.75 -18.16
CA ARG A 157 0.56 -18.06 -18.54
C ARG A 157 1.49 -18.64 -19.60
N ARG A 158 2.12 -19.79 -19.31
CA ARG A 158 2.78 -20.58 -20.35
C ARG A 158 1.71 -20.99 -21.37
N VAL A 159 1.82 -20.47 -22.59
CA VAL A 159 1.10 -21.02 -23.74
C VAL A 159 1.72 -22.39 -24.00
N THR A 160 1.04 -23.44 -23.56
CA THR A 160 1.39 -24.79 -24.01
C THR A 160 0.82 -24.94 -25.40
N THR A 161 1.63 -24.68 -26.43
CA THR A 161 1.32 -25.12 -27.79
C THR A 161 1.34 -26.66 -27.76
N LYS A 162 0.16 -27.26 -27.59
CA LYS A 162 -0.02 -28.69 -27.80
C LYS A 162 0.27 -28.95 -29.28
N SER A 163 1.50 -29.36 -29.60
CA SER A 163 1.87 -29.70 -30.97
C SER A 163 0.92 -30.81 -31.43
N ARG A 164 0.01 -30.49 -32.36
CA ARG A 164 -0.71 -31.52 -33.10
C ARG A 164 0.35 -32.26 -33.92
N ARG A 165 0.81 -33.41 -33.44
CA ARG A 165 1.53 -34.36 -34.31
C ARG A 165 0.57 -34.72 -35.45
N PRO A 166 0.99 -34.65 -36.72
CA PRO A 166 0.20 -35.20 -37.81
C PRO A 166 -0.02 -36.68 -37.54
N ARG A 167 -1.26 -37.13 -37.68
CA ARG A 167 -1.61 -38.55 -37.60
C ARG A 167 -0.96 -39.21 -38.81
N ALA A 168 0.08 -40.02 -38.61
CA ALA A 168 0.71 -40.77 -39.69
C ALA A 168 -0.34 -41.72 -40.29
N SER A 169 -0.76 -41.45 -41.52
CA SER A 169 -1.52 -42.40 -42.32
C SER A 169 -0.54 -43.46 -42.83
N LEU A 170 -0.54 -44.62 -42.18
CA LEU A 170 0.03 -45.84 -42.75
C LEU A 170 -0.88 -46.28 -43.90
N ASN A 171 -0.54 -45.89 -45.12
CA ASN A 171 -1.02 -46.60 -46.30
C ASN A 171 0.02 -47.68 -46.60
N ALA A 172 -0.30 -48.90 -46.21
CA ALA A 172 0.31 -50.10 -46.77
C ALA A 172 -0.28 -50.33 -48.16
N CYS A 173 0.57 -50.42 -49.18
CA CYS A 173 0.29 -51.13 -50.41
C CYS A 173 1.57 -51.83 -50.86
N TRP A 174 1.37 -53.03 -51.35
CA TRP A 174 2.35 -54.05 -51.75
C TRP A 174 3.31 -53.59 -52.85
#